data_AF-A0A9P9QB85-F1
#
_entry.id   AF-A0A9P9QB85-F1
#
_cell.length_a   1.000
_cell.length_b   1.000
_cell.length_c   1.000
_cell.angle_alpha   90.00
_cell.angle_beta   90.00
_cell.angle_gamma   90.00
#
_symmetry.space_group_name_H-M   'P 1'
#
loop_
_entity.id
_entity.type
_entity.pdbx_description
1 polymer ?
#
loop_
_entity_poly.entity_id
_entity_poly.type
_entity_poly.pdbx_seq_one_letter_code
_entity_poly.pdbx_strand_id
1 'polypeptide(L)'
;MKPHAIPPAQIPIRSFVCPESGCKAQPFTRVGDLNRHSRRHDSVPGFNCPAVGCRRTGKQGFSREDKLTDHMLAGHEEDDLFLCTPCGVTFVRAEYGVHARNGISNYRTCPMPRCSFKVHVKPMYPHMVAEKMDMLRDHLLEKHDMQARSHFSNLLGQRGYDAQTGDIICPVCPPLCRFEKHADFENHFMQVHFWGPACMFHKVGDCTETCYGRDVISRLMRCTLAPDEVHQYRYAILRIWPDFMWCSVWEVIKYCSKRR
;
A
#
# COMPACT_ATOMS: atom_id res chain seq x y z
N MET A 1 -60.56 10.37 18.64
CA MET A 1 -59.37 10.67 19.47
C MET A 1 -58.16 10.02 18.79
N LYS A 2 -57.22 10.81 18.25
CA LYS A 2 -56.00 10.27 17.63
C LYS A 2 -54.95 10.08 18.73
N PRO A 3 -54.26 8.94 18.84
CA PRO A 3 -53.20 8.76 19.82
C PRO A 3 -51.99 9.65 19.48
N HIS A 4 -51.55 10.45 20.44
CA HIS A 4 -50.29 11.19 20.35
C HIS A 4 -49.12 10.20 20.49
N ALA A 5 -48.27 10.14 19.47
CA ALA A 5 -47.01 9.41 19.54
C ALA A 5 -46.06 10.11 20.53
N ILE A 6 -45.52 9.35 21.47
CA ILE A 6 -44.47 9.80 22.39
C ILE A 6 -43.16 9.91 21.60
N PRO A 7 -42.43 11.06 21.63
CA PRO A 7 -41.14 11.16 20.97
C PRO A 7 -40.14 10.19 21.61
N PRO A 8 -39.29 9.49 20.84
CA PRO A 8 -38.29 8.60 21.40
C PRO A 8 -37.33 9.38 22.31
N ALA A 9 -37.13 8.88 23.53
CA ALA A 9 -36.22 9.44 24.50
C ALA A 9 -34.79 9.52 23.92
N GLN A 10 -34.19 10.70 23.96
CA GLN A 10 -32.79 10.91 23.59
C GLN A 10 -31.91 10.23 24.64
N ILE A 11 -31.41 9.04 24.34
CA ILE A 11 -30.37 8.39 25.15
C ILE A 11 -29.15 9.32 25.12
N PRO A 12 -28.63 9.79 26.27
CA PRO A 12 -27.47 10.66 26.29
C PRO A 12 -26.28 9.88 25.73
N ILE A 13 -25.84 10.26 24.53
CA ILE A 13 -24.63 9.74 23.92
C ILE A 13 -23.49 10.14 24.84
N ARG A 14 -22.80 9.15 25.41
CA ARG A 14 -21.60 9.38 26.22
C ARG A 14 -20.61 10.18 25.37
N SER A 15 -20.36 11.42 25.77
CA SER A 15 -19.47 12.35 25.09
C SER A 15 -18.19 12.52 25.89
N PHE A 16 -17.11 12.86 25.19
CA PHE A 16 -15.77 13.03 25.73
C PHE A 16 -15.34 14.48 25.54
N VAL A 17 -14.98 15.18 26.60
CA VAL A 17 -14.63 16.61 26.58
C VAL A 17 -13.13 16.78 26.81
N CYS A 18 -12.54 17.81 26.18
CA CYS A 18 -11.14 18.13 26.41
C CYS A 18 -10.91 18.66 27.83
N PRO A 19 -9.98 18.09 28.62
CA PRO A 19 -9.70 18.56 29.97
C PRO A 19 -8.90 19.87 30.02
N GLU A 20 -8.36 20.33 28.88
CA GLU A 20 -7.54 21.54 28.82
C GLU A 20 -8.35 22.81 29.07
N SER A 21 -7.88 23.61 30.03
CA SER A 21 -8.54 24.84 30.46
C SER A 21 -8.63 25.84 29.31
N GLY A 22 -9.85 26.29 28.99
CA GLY A 22 -10.11 27.25 27.91
C GLY A 22 -10.24 26.63 26.52
N CYS A 23 -10.18 25.30 26.39
CA CYS A 23 -10.41 24.63 25.12
C CYS A 23 -11.89 24.68 24.71
N LYS A 24 -12.20 25.31 23.57
CA LYS A 24 -13.56 25.44 23.02
C LYS A 24 -13.97 24.30 22.08
N ALA A 25 -13.30 23.16 22.14
CA ALA A 25 -13.63 22.02 21.29
C ALA A 25 -15.00 21.46 21.66
N GLN A 26 -15.80 21.14 20.64
CA GLN A 26 -17.08 20.46 20.84
C GLN A 26 -16.86 19.08 21.46
N PRO A 27 -17.79 18.56 22.28
CA PRO A 27 -17.71 17.22 22.85
C PRO A 27 -17.55 16.17 21.75
N PHE A 28 -16.59 15.27 21.92
CA PHE A 28 -16.31 14.20 20.99
C PHE A 28 -17.21 13.00 21.26
N THR A 29 -17.61 12.29 20.21
CA THR A 29 -18.42 11.06 20.31
C THR A 29 -17.57 9.81 20.56
N ARG A 30 -16.24 9.89 20.38
CA ARG A 30 -15.31 8.79 20.57
C ARG A 30 -14.08 9.23 21.36
N VAL A 31 -13.59 8.36 22.26
CA VAL A 31 -12.34 8.56 23.01
C VAL A 31 -11.16 8.80 22.07
N GLY A 32 -11.10 8.08 20.95
CA GLY A 32 -10.02 8.23 19.97
C GLY A 32 -9.96 9.63 19.34
N ASP A 33 -11.11 10.30 19.18
CA ASP A 33 -11.18 11.66 18.65
C ASP A 33 -10.74 12.70 19.68
N LEU A 34 -11.13 12.50 20.94
CA LEU A 34 -10.64 13.30 22.07
C LEU A 34 -9.11 13.16 22.23
N ASN A 35 -8.60 11.93 22.28
CA ASN A 35 -7.16 11.68 22.44
C ASN A 35 -6.34 12.33 21.31
N ARG A 36 -6.86 12.28 20.07
CA ARG A 36 -6.24 12.95 18.93
C ARG A 36 -6.28 14.47 19.07
N HIS A 37 -7.38 15.02 19.54
CA HIS A 37 -7.51 16.45 19.79
C HIS A 37 -6.53 16.93 20.88
N SER A 38 -6.38 16.19 21.97
CA SER A 38 -5.52 16.58 23.09
C SER A 38 -4.04 16.74 22.68
N ARG A 39 -3.57 15.97 21.69
CA ARG A 39 -2.22 16.13 21.10
C ARG A 39 -1.98 17.48 20.41
N ARG A 40 -2.98 18.34 20.26
CA ARG A 40 -2.78 19.72 19.78
C ARG A 40 -2.22 20.62 20.88
N HIS A 41 -2.47 20.28 22.14
CA HIS A 41 -2.05 21.06 23.31
C HIS A 41 -0.62 20.70 23.69
N ASP A 42 -0.30 19.40 23.64
CA ASP A 42 1.08 18.93 23.69
C ASP A 42 1.74 19.23 22.34
N SER A 43 2.68 20.17 22.29
CA SER A 43 3.45 20.50 21.07
C SER A 43 4.44 19.39 20.68
N VAL A 44 3.94 18.14 20.58
CA VAL A 44 4.73 16.94 20.30
C VAL A 44 5.41 17.09 18.94
N PRO A 45 6.70 16.71 18.83
CA PRO A 45 7.40 16.67 17.56
C PRO A 45 6.57 15.93 16.50
N GLY A 46 6.25 16.63 15.40
CA GLY A 46 5.44 16.06 14.33
C GLY A 46 6.13 14.87 13.66
N PHE A 47 5.33 13.99 13.07
CA PHE A 47 5.78 13.01 12.10
C PHE A 47 6.45 13.75 10.93
N ASN A 48 7.77 13.61 10.80
CA ASN A 48 8.57 14.26 9.77
C ASN A 48 8.48 13.49 8.45
N CYS A 49 8.45 14.21 7.33
CA CYS A 49 8.67 13.58 6.04
C CYS A 49 10.13 13.14 5.91
N PRO A 50 10.39 11.85 5.64
CA PRO A 50 11.75 11.32 5.45
C PRO A 50 12.34 11.61 4.06
N ALA A 51 11.55 12.18 3.14
CA ALA A 51 12.04 12.56 1.82
C ALA A 51 13.15 13.64 1.91
N VAL A 52 14.25 13.40 1.22
CA VAL A 52 15.42 14.30 1.20
C VAL A 52 15.01 15.65 0.62
N GLY A 53 15.27 16.73 1.37
CA GLY A 53 14.92 18.09 0.95
C GLY A 53 13.45 18.50 1.19
N CYS A 54 12.61 17.60 1.72
CA CYS A 54 11.22 17.96 2.04
C CYS A 54 11.14 18.89 3.26
N ARG A 55 10.35 19.96 3.14
CA ARG A 55 10.18 20.97 4.21
C ARG A 55 9.18 20.55 5.30
N ARG A 56 8.50 19.42 5.14
CA ARG A 56 7.49 18.92 6.09
C ARG A 56 8.14 18.20 7.28
N THR A 57 8.98 18.93 8.02
CA THR A 57 9.76 18.42 9.17
C THR A 57 9.69 19.40 10.35
N GLY A 58 10.02 18.92 11.56
CA GLY A 58 9.98 19.71 12.79
C GLY A 58 8.59 20.28 13.06
N LYS A 59 8.50 21.61 13.22
CA LYS A 59 7.22 22.34 13.41
C LYS A 59 6.30 22.24 12.19
N GLN A 60 6.84 21.99 11.01
CA GLN A 60 6.10 21.76 9.77
C GLN A 60 5.84 20.26 9.52
N GLY A 61 6.09 19.40 10.51
CA GLY A 61 5.72 17.99 10.44
C GLY A 61 4.20 17.78 10.42
N PHE A 62 3.80 16.52 10.37
CA PHE A 62 2.40 16.10 10.48
C PHE A 62 2.08 15.74 11.92
N SER A 63 0.89 16.06 12.41
CA SER A 63 0.45 15.62 13.74
C SER A 63 0.03 14.15 13.78
N ARG A 64 -0.07 13.50 12.61
CA ARG A 64 -0.56 12.12 12.47
C ARG A 64 0.18 11.36 11.37
N GLU A 65 0.35 10.06 11.58
CA GLU A 65 1.03 9.15 10.65
C GLU A 65 0.25 8.95 9.34
N ASP A 66 -1.08 8.89 9.39
CA ASP A 66 -1.92 8.75 8.18
C ASP A 66 -1.79 9.99 7.28
N LYS A 67 -1.65 11.18 7.87
CA LYS A 67 -1.41 12.43 7.12
C LYS A 67 -0.01 12.52 6.54
N LEU A 68 0.99 12.01 7.25
CA LEU A 68 2.31 11.82 6.68
C LEU A 68 2.25 10.82 5.51
N THR A 69 1.53 9.71 5.65
CA THR A 69 1.36 8.68 4.61
C THR A 69 0.66 9.24 3.37
N ASP A 70 -0.44 9.99 3.56
CA ASP A 70 -1.14 10.70 2.48
C ASP A 70 -0.20 11.65 1.73
N HIS A 71 0.57 12.46 2.46
CA HIS A 71 1.54 13.37 1.88
C HIS A 71 2.62 12.63 1.09
N MET A 72 3.19 11.55 1.65
CA MET A 72 4.23 10.80 0.97
C MET A 72 3.67 10.16 -0.32
N LEU A 73 2.43 9.69 -0.33
CA LEU A 73 1.78 9.12 -1.52
C LEU A 73 1.46 10.16 -2.59
N ALA A 74 1.07 11.37 -2.21
CA ALA A 74 0.58 12.39 -3.14
C ALA A 74 1.64 13.41 -3.58
N GLY A 75 2.70 13.59 -2.78
CA GLY A 75 3.68 14.65 -2.97
C GLY A 75 5.08 14.16 -3.30
N HIS A 76 5.29 12.85 -3.40
CA HIS A 76 6.59 12.26 -3.71
C HIS A 76 6.46 11.14 -4.74
N GLU A 77 7.30 11.20 -5.77
CA GLU A 77 7.41 10.18 -6.80
C GLU A 77 8.18 8.96 -6.26
N GLU A 78 8.01 7.80 -6.91
CA GLU A 78 8.55 6.54 -6.39
C GLU A 78 10.08 6.47 -6.34
N ASP A 79 10.72 7.29 -7.15
CA ASP A 79 12.14 7.52 -7.35
C ASP A 79 12.70 8.66 -6.49
N ASP A 80 11.85 9.39 -5.76
CA ASP A 80 12.30 10.34 -4.74
C ASP A 80 13.10 9.62 -3.64
N LEU A 81 14.17 10.28 -3.18
CA LEU A 81 15.06 9.74 -2.17
C LEU A 81 14.55 9.99 -0.74
N PHE A 82 14.55 8.95 0.08
CA PHE A 82 14.04 8.92 1.44
C PHE A 82 15.17 8.49 2.40
N LEU A 83 15.48 9.32 3.39
CA LEU A 83 16.48 9.03 4.42
C LEU A 83 15.81 8.33 5.61
N CYS A 84 16.25 7.10 5.90
CA CYS A 84 15.85 6.42 7.11
C CYS A 84 16.67 6.92 8.31
N THR A 85 16.10 7.81 9.11
CA THR A 85 16.81 8.45 10.24
C THR A 85 17.44 7.46 11.23
N PRO A 86 16.79 6.33 11.62
CA PRO A 86 17.41 5.40 12.57
C PRO A 86 18.67 4.68 12.08
N CYS A 87 18.78 4.39 10.77
CA CYS A 87 19.94 3.68 10.22
C CYS A 87 20.86 4.54 9.34
N GLY A 88 20.44 5.74 8.96
CA GLY A 88 21.21 6.68 8.14
C GLY A 88 21.29 6.31 6.65
N VAL A 89 20.58 5.27 6.22
CA VAL A 89 20.61 4.80 4.82
C VAL A 89 19.52 5.50 4.01
N THR A 90 19.86 5.86 2.77
CA THR A 90 18.94 6.46 1.80
C THR A 90 18.38 5.37 0.88
N PHE A 91 17.08 5.43 0.64
CA PHE A 91 16.32 4.52 -0.20
C PHE A 91 15.50 5.32 -1.19
N VAL A 92 15.18 4.77 -2.37
CA VAL A 92 14.07 5.37 -3.14
C VAL A 92 12.74 5.14 -2.39
N ARG A 93 11.73 5.97 -2.62
CA ARG A 93 10.45 5.90 -1.91
C ARG A 93 9.82 4.49 -1.94
N ALA A 94 9.90 3.80 -3.08
CA ALA A 94 9.39 2.42 -3.21
C ALA A 94 10.09 1.44 -2.25
N GLU A 95 11.41 1.53 -2.12
CA GLU A 95 12.22 0.74 -1.20
C GLU A 95 11.98 1.12 0.26
N TYR A 96 11.83 2.42 0.52
CA TYR A 96 11.62 2.93 1.88
C TYR A 96 10.36 2.33 2.52
N GLY A 97 9.29 2.11 1.74
CA GLY A 97 8.09 1.42 2.23
C GLY A 97 8.39 0.01 2.74
N VAL A 98 9.21 -0.75 2.00
CA VAL A 98 9.66 -2.12 2.38
C VAL A 98 10.61 -2.07 3.57
N HIS A 99 11.62 -1.20 3.52
CA HIS A 99 12.64 -1.03 4.57
C HIS A 99 12.03 -0.60 5.91
N ALA A 100 11.19 0.43 5.86
CA ALA A 100 10.60 1.01 7.04
C ALA A 100 9.45 0.14 7.56
N ARG A 101 8.66 -0.58 6.74
CA ARG A 101 7.36 -1.14 7.16
C ARG A 101 6.47 -0.04 7.76
N ASN A 102 6.18 0.98 6.96
CA ASN A 102 5.28 2.08 7.32
C ASN A 102 3.97 2.02 6.52
N GLY A 103 3.11 3.01 6.71
CA GLY A 103 1.83 3.08 6.01
C GLY A 103 1.93 3.05 4.47
N ILE A 104 3.04 3.47 3.85
CA ILE A 104 3.14 3.60 2.38
C ILE A 104 2.95 2.25 1.69
N SER A 105 3.58 1.19 2.20
CA SER A 105 3.51 -0.13 1.57
C SER A 105 2.10 -0.71 1.54
N ASN A 106 1.20 -0.22 2.43
CA ASN A 106 -0.18 -0.66 2.54
C ASN A 106 -1.11 -0.01 1.52
N TYR A 107 -0.62 0.90 0.65
CA TYR A 107 -1.45 1.54 -0.36
C TYR A 107 -0.89 1.32 -1.76
N ARG A 108 -1.80 1.27 -2.74
CA ARG A 108 -1.49 1.42 -4.16
C ARG A 108 -2.32 2.56 -4.74
N THR A 109 -1.66 3.45 -5.46
CA THR A 109 -2.27 4.65 -6.05
C THR A 109 -2.63 4.38 -7.50
N CYS A 110 -3.64 5.07 -8.00
CA CYS A 110 -3.97 5.05 -9.43
C CYS A 110 -2.72 5.40 -10.25
N PRO A 111 -2.43 4.67 -11.35
CA PRO A 111 -1.25 4.92 -12.17
C PRO A 111 -1.35 6.23 -12.97
N MET A 112 -2.54 6.85 -13.02
CA MET A 112 -2.76 8.11 -13.72
C MET A 112 -2.22 9.30 -12.92
N PRO A 113 -1.54 10.26 -13.58
CA PRO A 113 -0.97 11.41 -12.90
C PRO A 113 -2.08 12.28 -12.30
N ARG A 114 -1.79 12.84 -11.12
CA ARG A 114 -2.71 13.71 -10.35
C ARG A 114 -4.04 13.06 -9.96
N CYS A 115 -4.17 11.74 -10.09
CA CYS A 115 -5.31 11.01 -9.55
C CYS A 115 -5.06 10.68 -8.06
N SER A 116 -5.99 11.05 -7.20
CA SER A 116 -5.88 10.81 -5.75
C SER A 116 -6.41 9.44 -5.30
N PHE A 117 -6.97 8.66 -6.23
CA PHE A 117 -7.54 7.36 -5.92
C PHE A 117 -6.45 6.38 -5.47
N LYS A 118 -6.75 5.62 -4.41
CA LYS A 118 -5.86 4.63 -3.84
C LYS A 118 -6.62 3.52 -3.16
N VAL A 119 -6.04 2.33 -3.17
CA VAL A 119 -6.58 1.14 -2.51
C VAL A 119 -5.69 0.76 -1.34
N HIS A 120 -6.29 0.30 -0.23
CA HIS A 120 -5.58 -0.13 0.97
C HIS A 120 -5.37 -1.65 0.96
N VAL A 121 -4.15 -2.07 0.60
CA VAL A 121 -3.72 -3.45 0.34
C VAL A 121 -2.94 -4.08 1.50
N LYS A 122 -3.22 -3.68 2.76
CA LYS A 122 -2.53 -4.28 3.91
C LYS A 122 -2.68 -5.82 3.88
N PRO A 123 -1.58 -6.57 3.90
CA PRO A 123 -1.62 -8.04 3.83
C PRO A 123 -2.22 -8.57 5.13
N MET A 124 -3.49 -8.94 5.06
CA MET A 124 -4.16 -9.73 6.08
C MET A 124 -4.44 -11.14 5.53
N TYR A 125 -4.77 -11.24 4.24
CA TYR A 125 -4.91 -12.49 3.47
C TYR A 125 -4.68 -12.21 1.96
N PRO A 126 -4.01 -13.11 1.19
CA PRO A 126 -3.61 -12.84 -0.21
C PRO A 126 -4.76 -12.66 -1.20
N HIS A 127 -5.81 -13.50 -1.12
CA HIS A 127 -6.93 -13.43 -2.05
C HIS A 127 -7.62 -12.04 -2.00
N MET A 128 -7.68 -11.43 -0.81
CA MET A 128 -8.21 -10.07 -0.64
C MET A 128 -7.27 -8.98 -1.16
N VAL A 129 -5.99 -9.26 -1.38
CA VAL A 129 -5.05 -8.29 -2.00
C VAL A 129 -5.33 -8.18 -3.48
N ALA A 130 -5.44 -9.32 -4.19
CA ALA A 130 -5.76 -9.35 -5.62
C ALA A 130 -7.09 -8.65 -5.93
N GLU A 131 -8.16 -8.95 -5.18
CA GLU A 131 -9.48 -8.30 -5.35
C GLU A 131 -9.41 -6.77 -5.17
N LYS A 132 -8.63 -6.30 -4.20
CA LYS A 132 -8.43 -4.86 -3.98
C LYS A 132 -7.60 -4.21 -5.07
N MET A 133 -6.66 -4.93 -5.65
CA MET A 133 -5.89 -4.45 -6.80
C MET A 133 -6.77 -4.41 -8.06
N ASP A 134 -7.73 -5.33 -8.21
CA ASP A 134 -8.73 -5.24 -9.28
C ASP A 134 -9.59 -3.98 -9.15
N MET A 135 -9.95 -3.53 -7.93
CA MET A 135 -10.62 -2.23 -7.74
C MET A 135 -9.80 -1.05 -8.30
N LEU A 136 -8.47 -1.14 -8.32
CA LEU A 136 -7.60 -0.12 -8.92
C LEU A 136 -7.70 -0.12 -10.44
N ARG A 137 -7.73 -1.32 -11.05
CA ARG A 137 -7.95 -1.49 -12.49
C ARG A 137 -9.35 -1.05 -12.89
N ASP A 138 -10.38 -1.43 -12.15
CA ASP A 138 -11.76 -1.04 -12.41
C ASP A 138 -11.90 0.49 -12.33
N HIS A 139 -11.31 1.12 -11.31
CA HIS A 139 -11.21 2.58 -11.24
C HIS A 139 -10.51 3.17 -12.48
N LEU A 140 -9.39 2.57 -12.91
CA LEU A 140 -8.64 3.02 -14.08
C LEU A 140 -9.52 3.03 -15.34
N LEU A 141 -10.32 1.98 -15.54
CA LEU A 141 -11.21 1.84 -16.71
C LEU A 141 -12.48 2.69 -16.62
N GLU A 142 -13.06 2.84 -15.43
CA GLU A 142 -14.30 3.58 -15.23
C GLU A 142 -14.11 5.10 -15.18
N LYS A 143 -12.93 5.56 -14.70
CA LYS A 143 -12.68 6.99 -14.43
C LYS A 143 -11.69 7.63 -15.38
N HIS A 144 -10.99 6.84 -16.21
CA HIS A 144 -10.03 7.37 -17.20
C HIS A 144 -10.30 6.73 -18.56
N ASP A 145 -10.72 7.55 -19.52
CA ASP A 145 -10.99 7.08 -20.87
C ASP A 145 -9.70 6.57 -21.56
N MET A 146 -9.91 5.80 -22.63
CA MET A 146 -8.80 5.20 -23.38
C MET A 146 -7.83 6.23 -23.96
N GLN A 147 -8.31 7.40 -24.36
CA GLN A 147 -7.48 8.44 -24.96
C GLN A 147 -6.53 9.05 -23.90
N ALA A 148 -7.08 9.39 -22.73
CA ALA A 148 -6.32 9.88 -21.59
C ALA A 148 -5.29 8.85 -21.13
N ARG A 149 -5.66 7.57 -21.02
CA ARG A 149 -4.72 6.49 -20.66
C ARG A 149 -3.63 6.30 -21.71
N SER A 150 -3.99 6.30 -22.99
CA SER A 150 -3.04 6.15 -24.10
C SER A 150 -2.03 7.29 -24.17
N HIS A 151 -2.43 8.51 -23.79
CA HIS A 151 -1.50 9.64 -23.69
C HIS A 151 -0.37 9.38 -22.67
N PHE A 152 -0.67 8.64 -21.60
CA PHE A 152 0.29 8.25 -20.56
C PHE A 152 0.77 6.81 -20.70
N SER A 153 0.81 6.26 -21.92
CA SER A 153 1.08 4.82 -22.15
C SER A 153 2.40 4.32 -21.56
N ASN A 154 3.48 5.09 -21.71
CA ASN A 154 4.78 4.75 -21.11
C ASN A 154 4.70 4.69 -19.58
N LEU A 155 4.01 5.65 -18.95
CA LEU A 155 3.84 5.67 -17.51
C LEU A 155 2.99 4.49 -17.03
N LEU A 156 1.88 4.19 -17.72
CA LEU A 156 1.03 3.05 -17.39
C LEU A 156 1.80 1.73 -17.53
N GLY A 157 2.55 1.55 -18.61
CA GLY A 157 3.40 0.39 -18.81
C GLY A 157 4.45 0.22 -17.71
N GLN A 158 5.11 1.32 -17.31
CA GLN A 158 6.04 1.31 -16.17
C GLN A 158 5.33 0.97 -14.84
N ARG A 159 4.05 1.34 -14.70
CA ARG A 159 3.20 1.02 -13.54
C ARG A 159 2.51 -0.34 -13.66
N GLY A 160 2.78 -1.11 -14.73
CA GLY A 160 2.33 -2.49 -14.92
C GLY A 160 0.95 -2.64 -15.58
N TYR A 161 0.46 -1.63 -16.27
CA TYR A 161 -0.85 -1.66 -16.94
C TYR A 161 -0.74 -1.33 -18.44
N ASP A 162 -1.53 -2.02 -19.26
CA ASP A 162 -1.70 -1.68 -20.67
C ASP A 162 -2.57 -0.43 -20.81
N ALA A 163 -2.11 0.54 -21.60
CA ALA A 163 -2.77 1.83 -21.72
C ALA A 163 -4.11 1.77 -22.46
N GLN A 164 -4.30 0.77 -23.31
CA GLN A 164 -5.51 0.62 -24.11
C GLN A 164 -6.52 -0.25 -23.37
N THR A 165 -6.10 -1.44 -22.94
CA THR A 165 -7.00 -2.44 -22.33
C THR A 165 -7.11 -2.31 -20.81
N GLY A 166 -6.12 -1.70 -20.15
CA GLY A 166 -6.01 -1.69 -18.69
C GLY A 166 -5.55 -3.01 -18.10
N ASP A 167 -5.12 -3.97 -18.93
CA ASP A 167 -4.66 -5.28 -18.47
C ASP A 167 -3.36 -5.17 -17.69
N ILE A 168 -3.20 -6.06 -16.72
CA ILE A 168 -1.97 -6.22 -15.95
C ILE A 168 -0.90 -6.81 -16.88
N ILE A 169 0.25 -6.13 -16.98
CA ILE A 169 1.39 -6.56 -17.79
C ILE A 169 2.38 -7.31 -16.90
N CYS A 170 2.75 -8.54 -17.27
CA CYS A 170 3.89 -9.21 -16.64
C CYS A 170 5.19 -8.53 -17.10
N PRO A 171 6.01 -7.97 -16.18
CA PRO A 171 7.21 -7.23 -16.57
C PRO A 171 8.39 -8.14 -16.98
N VAL A 172 8.28 -9.45 -16.77
CA VAL A 172 9.38 -10.42 -16.97
C VAL A 172 9.31 -11.13 -18.34
N CYS A 173 8.13 -11.32 -18.92
CA CYS A 173 7.95 -12.13 -20.13
C CYS A 173 8.38 -11.42 -21.44
N PRO A 174 9.13 -12.11 -22.32
CA PRO A 174 9.21 -11.79 -23.75
C PRO A 174 8.47 -12.86 -24.60
N PRO A 175 7.38 -12.53 -25.32
CA PRO A 175 6.64 -11.27 -25.33
C PRO A 175 5.83 -11.03 -24.04
N LEU A 176 5.40 -9.79 -23.82
CA LEU A 176 4.65 -9.40 -22.63
C LEU A 176 3.32 -10.16 -22.52
N CYS A 177 3.17 -10.98 -21.47
CA CYS A 177 1.90 -11.57 -21.08
C CYS A 177 1.00 -10.50 -20.44
N ARG A 178 -0.30 -10.57 -20.71
CA ARG A 178 -1.33 -9.66 -20.20
C ARG A 178 -2.44 -10.43 -19.49
N PHE A 179 -3.01 -9.83 -18.45
CA PHE A 179 -4.04 -10.45 -17.61
C PHE A 179 -5.13 -9.44 -17.25
N GLU A 180 -6.39 -9.85 -17.25
CA GLU A 180 -7.49 -8.97 -16.82
C GLU A 180 -7.60 -8.85 -15.30
N LYS A 181 -7.18 -9.89 -14.56
CA LYS A 181 -7.25 -9.97 -13.10
C LYS A 181 -5.86 -10.09 -12.50
N HIS A 182 -5.64 -9.47 -11.34
CA HIS A 182 -4.36 -9.59 -10.64
C HIS A 182 -4.09 -11.02 -10.20
N ALA A 183 -5.12 -11.77 -9.78
CA ALA A 183 -4.99 -13.18 -9.40
C ALA A 183 -4.41 -14.06 -10.53
N ASP A 184 -4.78 -13.78 -11.80
CA ASP A 184 -4.25 -14.52 -12.95
C ASP A 184 -2.77 -14.21 -13.19
N PHE A 185 -2.38 -12.94 -13.04
CA PHE A 185 -0.97 -12.54 -13.07
C PHE A 185 -0.16 -13.21 -11.94
N GLU A 186 -0.69 -13.23 -10.71
CA GLU A 186 -0.05 -13.86 -9.56
C GLU A 186 0.17 -15.36 -9.78
N ASN A 187 -0.86 -16.05 -10.27
CA ASN A 187 -0.78 -17.47 -10.62
C ASN A 187 0.27 -17.71 -11.72
N HIS A 188 0.25 -16.91 -12.78
CA HIS A 188 1.27 -16.97 -13.84
C HIS A 188 2.68 -16.79 -13.29
N PHE A 189 2.91 -15.77 -12.45
CA PHE A 189 4.21 -15.54 -11.86
C PHE A 189 4.68 -16.73 -11.02
N MET A 190 3.80 -17.29 -10.20
CA MET A 190 4.12 -18.44 -9.33
C MET A 190 4.40 -19.73 -10.09
N GLN A 191 3.93 -19.85 -11.33
CA GLN A 191 4.17 -21.01 -12.18
C GLN A 191 5.39 -20.85 -13.09
N VAL A 192 5.63 -19.64 -13.59
CA VAL A 192 6.62 -19.39 -14.65
C VAL A 192 7.92 -18.76 -14.11
N HIS A 193 7.82 -17.84 -13.15
CA HIS A 193 8.94 -17.02 -12.70
C HIS A 193 9.42 -17.33 -11.27
N PHE A 194 8.63 -18.06 -10.49
CA PHE A 194 8.97 -18.42 -9.12
C PHE A 194 9.82 -19.70 -9.06
N TRP A 195 11.09 -19.58 -8.67
CA TRP A 195 12.04 -20.70 -8.54
C TRP A 195 12.37 -21.06 -7.08
N GLY A 196 11.54 -20.63 -6.13
CA GLY A 196 11.68 -20.97 -4.72
C GLY A 196 11.33 -22.43 -4.40
N PRO A 197 11.53 -22.86 -3.13
CA PRO A 197 11.28 -24.24 -2.76
C PRO A 197 9.82 -24.61 -3.02
N ALA A 198 9.63 -25.74 -3.70
CA ALA A 198 8.31 -26.30 -3.94
C ALA A 198 7.64 -26.67 -2.60
N CYS A 199 6.30 -26.59 -2.49
CA CYS A 199 5.59 -27.21 -1.34
C CYS A 199 6.06 -28.68 -1.31
N MET A 200 6.37 -29.27 -0.15
CA MET A 200 6.80 -30.68 -0.07
C MET A 200 5.83 -31.68 -0.75
N PHE A 201 4.62 -31.23 -1.08
CA PHE A 201 3.54 -32.00 -1.68
C PHE A 201 3.35 -31.77 -3.20
N HIS A 202 3.96 -30.74 -3.80
CA HIS A 202 3.79 -30.42 -5.23
C HIS A 202 5.13 -30.02 -5.87
N LYS A 203 5.54 -30.70 -6.94
CA LYS A 203 6.81 -30.45 -7.65
C LYS A 203 6.79 -29.25 -8.60
N VAL A 204 5.61 -28.71 -8.88
CA VAL A 204 5.37 -27.58 -9.80
C VAL A 204 4.50 -26.57 -9.06
N GLY A 205 4.67 -25.27 -9.33
CA GLY A 205 4.09 -24.16 -8.57
C GLY A 205 2.56 -24.09 -8.45
N ASP A 206 1.83 -25.09 -8.94
CA ASP A 206 0.39 -25.26 -8.82
C ASP A 206 0.03 -25.90 -7.47
N CYS A 207 -0.55 -25.09 -6.60
CA CYS A 207 -0.89 -25.46 -5.23
C CYS A 207 -2.30 -24.96 -4.90
N THR A 208 -3.22 -25.19 -5.82
CA THR A 208 -4.54 -24.56 -5.82
C THR A 208 -5.58 -25.29 -4.97
N GLU A 209 -5.43 -26.60 -4.67
CA GLU A 209 -6.52 -27.34 -4.01
C GLU A 209 -6.15 -28.28 -2.83
N THR A 210 -4.87 -28.58 -2.53
CA THR A 210 -4.55 -29.64 -1.53
C THR A 210 -3.40 -29.42 -0.53
N CYS A 211 -2.55 -28.37 -0.63
CA CYS A 211 -1.76 -27.93 0.55
C CYS A 211 -2.72 -27.08 1.40
N TYR A 212 -2.97 -27.42 2.68
CA TYR A 212 -3.75 -26.60 3.64
C TYR A 212 -3.14 -25.19 3.83
N GLY A 213 -3.25 -24.32 2.83
CA GLY A 213 -2.96 -22.89 2.89
C GLY A 213 -1.58 -22.51 3.41
N ARG A 214 -0.48 -22.95 2.76
CA ARG A 214 0.68 -22.04 2.72
C ARG A 214 0.38 -20.97 1.67
N ASP A 215 -0.35 -19.97 2.16
CA ASP A 215 -0.42 -18.60 1.69
C ASP A 215 0.77 -18.24 0.78
N VAL A 216 0.49 -17.64 -0.39
CA VAL A 216 1.49 -17.04 -1.31
C VAL A 216 2.61 -16.33 -0.56
N ILE A 217 2.28 -15.55 0.47
CA ILE A 217 3.21 -14.85 1.35
C ILE A 217 4.18 -15.84 2.01
N SER A 218 3.68 -16.96 2.55
CA SER A 218 4.51 -18.00 3.17
C SER A 218 5.49 -18.66 2.18
N ARG A 219 5.13 -18.74 0.89
CA ARG A 219 6.04 -19.24 -0.16
C ARG A 219 7.10 -18.19 -0.50
N LEU A 220 6.70 -16.94 -0.71
CA LEU A 220 7.60 -15.83 -1.00
C LEU A 220 8.63 -15.63 0.12
N MET A 221 8.21 -15.67 1.38
CA MET A 221 9.10 -15.56 2.56
C MET A 221 10.17 -16.65 2.65
N ARG A 222 9.93 -17.82 2.03
CA ARG A 222 10.85 -18.97 2.07
C ARG A 222 11.64 -19.13 0.77
N CYS A 223 11.41 -18.25 -0.21
CA CYS A 223 12.14 -18.27 -1.46
C CYS A 223 13.61 -17.98 -1.18
N THR A 224 14.52 -18.86 -1.58
CA THR A 224 15.99 -18.62 -1.49
C THR A 224 16.63 -18.46 -2.86
N LEU A 225 15.85 -18.60 -3.93
CA LEU A 225 16.29 -18.54 -5.32
C LEU A 225 15.36 -17.61 -6.09
N ALA A 226 15.88 -16.44 -6.46
CA ALA A 226 15.22 -15.52 -7.35
C ALA A 226 16.09 -15.31 -8.59
N PRO A 227 15.57 -15.56 -9.80
CA PRO A 227 16.30 -15.32 -11.04
C PRO A 227 16.70 -13.85 -11.21
N ASP A 228 17.77 -13.60 -11.98
CA ASP A 228 18.28 -12.25 -12.24
C ASP A 228 17.21 -11.35 -12.88
N GLU A 229 16.36 -11.91 -13.76
CA GLU A 229 15.26 -11.18 -14.38
C GLU A 229 14.23 -10.74 -13.33
N VAL A 230 13.91 -11.60 -12.35
CA VAL A 230 13.00 -11.27 -11.26
C VAL A 230 13.62 -10.18 -10.36
N HIS A 231 14.93 -10.24 -10.13
CA HIS A 231 15.67 -9.18 -9.42
C HIS A 231 15.66 -7.84 -10.17
N GLN A 232 15.81 -7.87 -11.49
CA GLN A 232 15.79 -6.69 -12.35
C GLN A 232 14.41 -6.01 -12.34
N TYR A 233 13.33 -6.80 -12.39
CA TYR A 233 11.96 -6.29 -12.46
C TYR A 233 11.23 -6.17 -11.12
N ARG A 234 11.94 -6.35 -9.99
CA ARG A 234 11.34 -6.41 -8.64
C ARG A 234 10.41 -5.25 -8.27
N TYR A 235 10.73 -4.02 -8.67
CA TYR A 235 9.87 -2.85 -8.41
C TYR A 235 8.60 -2.87 -9.25
N ALA A 236 8.72 -3.25 -10.52
CA ALA A 236 7.57 -3.38 -11.41
C ALA A 236 6.61 -4.45 -10.89
N ILE A 237 7.14 -5.59 -10.42
CA ILE A 237 6.33 -6.66 -9.80
C ILE A 237 5.64 -6.15 -8.53
N LEU A 238 6.36 -5.46 -7.62
CA LEU A 238 5.80 -4.95 -6.36
C LEU A 238 4.65 -3.93 -6.57
N ARG A 239 4.65 -3.20 -7.68
CA ARG A 239 3.60 -2.22 -8.02
C ARG A 239 2.26 -2.91 -8.24
N ILE A 240 2.25 -3.98 -9.03
CA ILE A 240 1.04 -4.74 -9.38
C ILE A 240 0.74 -5.86 -8.38
N TRP A 241 1.72 -6.32 -7.61
CA TRP A 241 1.53 -7.38 -6.61
C TRP A 241 2.16 -7.01 -5.26
N PRO A 242 1.37 -6.44 -4.33
CA PRO A 242 1.88 -5.97 -3.05
C PRO A 242 2.56 -7.03 -2.18
N ASP A 243 2.08 -8.28 -2.22
CA ASP A 243 2.65 -9.38 -1.44
C ASP A 243 4.07 -9.76 -1.87
N PHE A 244 4.50 -9.34 -3.06
CA PHE A 244 5.87 -9.53 -3.51
C PHE A 244 6.93 -8.89 -2.60
N MET A 245 6.55 -7.96 -1.71
CA MET A 245 7.44 -7.40 -0.68
C MET A 245 8.01 -8.43 0.28
N TRP A 246 7.41 -9.63 0.35
CA TRP A 246 7.85 -10.73 1.20
C TRP A 246 8.86 -11.66 0.51
N CYS A 247 9.15 -11.44 -0.76
CA CYS A 247 10.14 -12.22 -1.52
C CYS A 247 11.57 -11.88 -1.08
N SER A 248 12.48 -12.86 -1.14
CA SER A 248 13.90 -12.68 -0.79
C SER A 248 14.70 -11.76 -1.72
N VAL A 249 14.13 -11.36 -2.87
CA VAL A 249 14.73 -10.33 -3.73
C VAL A 249 15.01 -9.01 -3.02
N TRP A 250 14.36 -8.78 -1.87
CA TRP A 250 14.53 -7.62 -1.02
C TRP A 250 15.57 -7.81 0.10
N GLU A 251 16.30 -8.92 0.15
CA GLU A 251 17.32 -9.18 1.20
C GLU A 251 18.44 -8.13 1.26
N VAL A 252 18.74 -7.48 0.13
CA VAL A 252 19.65 -6.32 0.08
C VAL A 252 19.08 -5.11 0.86
N ILE A 253 17.76 -5.03 0.97
CA ILE A 253 17.02 -4.02 1.73
C ILE A 253 16.70 -4.58 3.12
N LYS A 254 17.70 -4.65 3.99
CA LYS A 254 17.51 -5.08 5.37
C LYS A 254 16.45 -4.21 6.05
N TYR A 255 15.49 -4.81 6.75
CA TYR A 255 14.56 -4.05 7.60
C TYR A 255 15.33 -3.17 8.59
N CYS A 256 14.76 -2.03 8.95
CA CYS A 256 15.36 -1.19 9.97
C CYS A 256 15.36 -1.90 11.34
N SER A 257 16.49 -2.50 11.72
CA SER A 257 16.69 -3.19 13.00
C SER A 257 16.75 -2.26 14.22
N LYS A 258 16.69 -0.95 14.00
CA LYS A 258 16.81 0.10 15.03
C LYS A 258 15.47 0.80 15.35
N ARG A 259 14.33 0.23 14.95
CA ARG A 259 13.02 0.69 15.45
C ARG A 259 12.90 0.32 16.93
N ARG A 260 13.06 1.33 17.81
CA ARG A 260 12.57 1.25 19.19
C ARG A 260 11.06 1.32 19.20
#